data_AF-A0A6L9KHR0-F1
#
_entry.id   AF-A0A6L9KHR0-F1
#
_cell.length_a   1.000
_cell.length_b   1.000
_cell.length_c   1.000
_cell.angle_alpha   90.00
_cell.angle_beta   90.00
_cell.angle_gamma   90.00
#
_symmetry.space_group_name_H-M   'P 1'
#
loop_
_entity.id
_entity.type
_entity.pdbx_description
1 polymer ?
#
loop_
_entity_poly.entity_id
_entity_poly.type
_entity_poly.pdbx_seq_one_letter_code
_entity_poly.pdbx_strand_id
1 'polypeptide(L)'
;INLQRVFKTRGIEKPSFFLQSHGFTITTANRALKGEYVNFSMHTIEKLCLIFHCTPNDLLEWVPPKSGEIPETEPLYTLRRLNKVASVSQLINGASLEQLEKMEEIIRKEMAV
;
A
#
# COMPACT_ATOMS: atom_id res chain seq x y z
N ILE A 1 -2.73 -10.37 -0.20
CA ILE A 1 -2.87 -8.90 0.01
C ILE A 1 -1.64 -8.41 0.76
N ASN A 2 -1.05 -7.30 0.33
CA ASN A 2 0.11 -6.71 1.00
C ASN A 2 -0.22 -5.31 1.55
N LEU A 3 -0.73 -5.27 2.79
CA LEU A 3 -1.04 -4.01 3.45
C LEU A 3 0.20 -3.27 3.95
N GLN A 4 1.31 -3.97 4.20
CA GLN A 4 2.57 -3.35 4.59
C GLN A 4 3.04 -2.33 3.54
N ARG A 5 2.89 -2.66 2.26
CA ARG A 5 3.15 -1.76 1.13
C ARG A 5 2.30 -0.49 1.21
N VAL A 6 1.00 -0.65 1.46
CA VAL A 6 0.04 0.45 1.50
C VAL A 6 0.35 1.39 2.66
N PHE A 7 0.60 0.85 3.86
CA PHE A 7 0.97 1.66 5.03
C PHE A 7 2.24 2.48 4.78
N LYS A 8 3.29 1.86 4.22
CA LYS A 8 4.54 2.55 3.90
C LYS A 8 4.36 3.65 2.85
N THR A 9 3.61 3.37 1.79
CA THR A 9 3.34 4.34 0.72
C THR A 9 2.57 5.55 1.26
N ARG A 10 1.65 5.31 2.20
CA ARG A 10 0.80 6.33 2.85
C ARG A 10 1.47 7.05 4.01
N GLY A 11 2.71 6.72 4.37
CA GLY A 11 3.38 7.31 5.53
C GLY A 11 2.75 6.96 6.87
N ILE A 12 2.04 5.82 6.98
CA ILE A 12 1.37 5.40 8.21
C ILE A 12 2.37 4.70 9.14
N GLU A 13 2.80 5.39 10.19
CA GLU A 13 3.80 4.90 11.15
C GLU A 13 3.25 3.91 12.18
N LYS A 14 1.96 4.03 12.54
CA LYS A 14 1.28 3.17 13.51
C LYS A 14 0.12 2.41 12.88
N PRO A 15 0.38 1.43 11.99
CA PRO A 15 -0.68 0.74 11.24
C PRO A 15 -1.76 0.08 12.10
N SER A 16 -1.40 -0.54 13.23
CA SER A 16 -2.38 -1.22 14.09
C SER A 16 -3.36 -0.23 14.71
N PHE A 17 -2.84 0.92 15.15
CA PHE A 17 -3.66 2.01 15.69
C PHE A 17 -4.54 2.62 14.60
N PHE A 18 -3.98 2.87 13.41
CA PHE A 18 -4.72 3.38 12.26
C PHE A 18 -5.89 2.47 11.89
N LEU A 19 -5.69 1.16 11.82
CA LEU A 19 -6.79 0.24 11.54
C LEU A 19 -7.84 0.25 12.67
N GLN A 20 -7.41 0.27 13.94
CA GLN A 20 -8.34 0.34 15.07
C GLN A 20 -9.19 1.62 15.05
N SER A 21 -8.60 2.78 14.72
CA SER A 21 -9.34 4.04 14.60
C SER A 21 -10.36 4.04 13.46
N HIS A 22 -10.22 3.14 12.48
CA HIS A 22 -11.17 2.92 11.39
C HIS A 22 -12.10 1.70 11.65
N GLY A 23 -12.21 1.27 12.92
CA GLY A 23 -13.17 0.26 13.35
C GLY A 23 -12.79 -1.17 12.98
N PHE A 24 -11.50 -1.47 12.83
CA PHE A 24 -11.01 -2.86 12.79
C PHE A 24 -10.68 -3.33 14.21
N THR A 25 -10.93 -4.61 14.50
CA THR A 25 -10.54 -5.18 15.80
C THR A 25 -9.00 -5.25 15.91
N ILE A 26 -8.47 -5.22 17.13
CA ILE A 26 -7.04 -5.39 17.38
C ILE A 26 -6.50 -6.71 16.80
N THR A 27 -7.30 -7.78 16.87
CA THR A 27 -6.97 -9.09 16.28
C THR A 27 -6.86 -9.00 14.77
N THR A 28 -7.82 -8.33 14.12
CA THR A 28 -7.81 -8.11 12.67
C THR A 28 -6.59 -7.28 12.26
N ALA A 29 -6.34 -6.18 12.98
CA ALA A 29 -5.21 -5.30 12.72
C ALA A 29 -3.86 -6.03 12.86
N ASN A 30 -3.66 -6.78 13.94
CA ASN A 30 -2.41 -7.50 14.17
C ASN A 30 -2.15 -8.59 13.11
N ARG A 31 -3.18 -9.37 12.76
CA ARG A 31 -3.05 -10.38 11.70
C ARG A 31 -2.80 -9.76 10.33
N ALA A 32 -3.44 -8.62 10.03
CA ALA A 32 -3.23 -7.86 8.80
C ALA A 32 -1.77 -7.40 8.67
N LEU A 33 -1.13 -7.03 9.79
CA LEU A 33 0.26 -6.59 9.81
C LEU A 33 1.26 -7.71 9.65
N LYS A 34 0.98 -8.89 10.21
CA LYS A 34 1.87 -10.04 10.08
C LYS A 34 1.81 -10.68 8.69
N GLY A 35 0.90 -10.24 7.82
CA GLY A 35 0.64 -10.89 6.53
C GLY A 35 0.02 -12.29 6.69
N GLU A 36 -0.42 -12.63 7.91
CA GLU A 36 -1.03 -13.92 8.28
C GLU A 36 -2.50 -13.99 7.89
N TYR A 37 -3.09 -12.89 7.42
CA TYR A 37 -4.46 -12.91 6.89
C TYR A 37 -4.48 -13.60 5.53
N VAL A 38 -4.81 -14.89 5.56
CA VAL A 38 -4.97 -15.73 4.36
C VAL A 38 -6.23 -15.34 3.58
N ASN A 39 -7.30 -14.88 4.27
CA ASN A 39 -8.58 -14.54 3.64
C ASN A 39 -9.19 -13.24 4.18
N PHE A 40 -9.09 -12.15 3.41
CA PHE A 40 -9.93 -10.98 3.62
C PHE A 40 -11.24 -11.16 2.86
N SER A 41 -12.38 -10.92 3.53
CA SER A 41 -13.68 -10.90 2.83
C SER A 41 -13.74 -9.72 1.86
N MET A 42 -14.56 -9.83 0.80
CA MET A 42 -14.78 -8.71 -0.13
C MET A 42 -15.26 -7.44 0.59
N HIS A 43 -16.12 -7.58 1.60
CA HIS A 43 -16.52 -6.46 2.44
C HIS A 43 -15.35 -5.79 3.17
N THR A 44 -14.38 -6.58 3.64
CA THR A 44 -13.18 -6.03 4.26
C THR A 44 -12.29 -5.31 3.25
N ILE A 45 -12.13 -5.89 2.05
CA ILE A 45 -11.37 -5.28 0.95
C ILE A 45 -11.99 -3.94 0.55
N GLU A 46 -13.31 -3.90 0.38
CA GLU A 46 -14.05 -2.67 0.09
C GLU A 46 -13.81 -1.61 1.17
N LYS A 47 -13.97 -1.97 2.45
CA LYS A 47 -13.69 -1.06 3.58
C LYS A 47 -12.26 -0.52 3.55
N LEU A 48 -11.27 -1.37 3.27
CA LEU A 48 -9.88 -0.96 3.11
C LEU A 48 -9.69 -0.01 1.91
N CYS A 49 -10.36 -0.29 0.79
CA CYS A 49 -10.32 0.55 -0.40
C CYS A 49 -10.90 1.94 -0.15
N LEU A 50 -11.99 2.04 0.62
CA LEU A 50 -12.62 3.31 0.98
C LEU A 50 -11.69 4.18 1.84
N ILE A 51 -11.06 3.61 2.87
CA ILE A 51 -10.13 4.36 3.74
C ILE A 51 -8.81 4.70 3.03
N PHE A 52 -8.38 3.85 2.09
CA PHE A 52 -7.14 4.05 1.35
C PHE A 52 -7.38 4.63 -0.03
N HIS A 53 -8.56 5.14 -0.39
CA HIS A 53 -8.86 5.70 -1.72
C HIS A 53 -8.18 4.92 -2.86
N CYS A 54 -8.39 3.61 -2.89
CA CYS A 54 -7.73 2.70 -3.84
C CYS A 54 -8.71 1.65 -4.38
N THR A 55 -8.26 0.86 -5.34
CA THR A 55 -9.00 -0.28 -5.89
C THR A 55 -8.57 -1.59 -5.24
N PRO A 56 -9.34 -2.69 -5.37
CA PRO A 56 -8.92 -4.00 -4.88
C PRO A 56 -7.56 -4.44 -5.45
N ASN A 57 -7.28 -4.16 -6.72
CA ASN A 57 -6.01 -4.50 -7.37
C ASN A 57 -4.81 -3.76 -6.76
N ASP A 58 -5.03 -2.62 -6.11
CA ASP A 58 -3.98 -1.92 -5.37
C ASP A 58 -3.62 -2.66 -4.06
N LEU A 59 -4.55 -3.38 -3.44
CA LEU A 59 -4.28 -4.17 -2.23
C LEU A 59 -3.68 -5.53 -2.54
N LEU A 60 -3.94 -6.06 -3.73
CA LEU A 60 -3.46 -7.35 -4.20
C LEU A 60 -1.99 -7.27 -4.64
N GLU A 61 -1.29 -8.36 -4.37
CA GLU A 61 0.07 -8.59 -4.85
C GLU A 61 0.18 -10.06 -5.23
N TRP A 62 0.68 -10.31 -6.43
CA TRP A 62 0.99 -11.64 -6.90
C TRP A 62 2.50 -11.88 -6.82
N VAL A 63 2.85 -12.99 -6.16
CA VAL A 63 4.24 -13.47 -6.05
C VAL A 63 4.30 -14.80 -6.80
N PRO A 64 5.05 -14.89 -7.92
CA PRO A 64 5.16 -16.14 -8.66
C PRO A 64 5.84 -17.23 -7.81
N PRO A 65 5.46 -18.51 -7.99
CA PRO A 65 6.15 -19.62 -7.37
C PRO A 65 7.64 -19.64 -7.77
N LYS A 66 8.50 -20.12 -6.88
CA LYS A 66 9.97 -20.15 -7.08
C LYS A 66 10.43 -21.06 -8.22
N SER A 67 9.55 -21.92 -8.73
CA SER A 67 9.85 -22.91 -9.76
C SER A 67 8.92 -22.74 -10.96
N GLY A 68 9.50 -22.38 -12.10
CA GLY A 68 8.81 -22.28 -13.39
C GLY A 68 8.97 -20.91 -14.03
N GLU A 69 9.38 -20.90 -15.29
CA GLU A 69 9.26 -19.72 -16.15
C GLU A 69 7.78 -19.55 -16.49
N ILE A 70 7.07 -18.73 -15.71
CA ILE A 70 5.72 -18.32 -16.06
C ILE A 70 5.85 -17.27 -17.17
N PRO A 71 5.24 -17.46 -18.35
CA PRO A 71 5.32 -16.49 -19.44
C PRO A 71 4.91 -15.10 -18.98
N GLU A 72 5.65 -14.06 -19.39
CA GLU A 72 5.33 -12.66 -19.01
C GLU A 72 3.98 -12.17 -19.55
N THR A 73 3.36 -12.94 -20.45
CA THR A 73 2.01 -12.71 -20.97
C THR A 73 0.90 -13.07 -19.98
N GLU A 74 1.22 -13.70 -18.84
CA GLU A 74 0.21 -14.09 -17.88
C GLU A 74 -0.49 -12.87 -17.23
N PRO A 75 -1.84 -12.82 -17.17
CA PRO A 75 -2.57 -11.66 -16.67
C PRO A 75 -2.18 -11.24 -15.24
N LEU A 76 -1.73 -12.18 -14.41
CA LEU A 76 -1.32 -11.93 -13.03
C LEU A 76 -0.05 -11.07 -12.91
N TYR A 77 0.74 -10.93 -13.98
CA TYR A 77 1.87 -10.00 -13.99
C TYR A 77 1.45 -8.55 -13.70
N THR A 78 0.22 -8.17 -14.00
CA THR A 78 -0.35 -6.85 -13.66
C THR A 78 -0.45 -6.60 -12.15
N LEU A 79 -0.52 -7.67 -11.35
CA LEU A 79 -0.54 -7.66 -9.89
C LEU A 79 0.85 -7.83 -9.26
N ARG A 80 1.89 -8.02 -10.07
CA ARG A 80 3.28 -8.06 -9.60
C ARG A 80 3.69 -6.65 -9.19
N ARG A 81 4.34 -6.52 -8.03
CA ARG A 81 4.88 -5.25 -7.53
C ARG A 81 6.40 -5.37 -7.47
N LEU A 82 7.06 -4.90 -8.52
CA LEU A 82 8.52 -5.02 -8.70
C LEU A 82 9.35 -4.10 -7.80
N ASN A 83 8.75 -3.01 -7.32
CA ASN A 83 9.50 -1.94 -6.67
C ASN A 83 9.44 -2.07 -5.15
N LYS A 84 10.62 -2.10 -4.52
CA LYS A 84 10.78 -1.85 -3.09
C LYS A 84 10.20 -0.47 -2.81
N VAL A 85 9.12 -0.43 -2.04
CA VAL A 85 8.46 0.83 -1.66
C VAL A 85 9.41 1.61 -0.77
N ALA A 86 10.08 2.61 -1.37
CA ALA A 86 10.59 3.74 -0.63
C ALA A 86 9.36 4.46 -0.04
N SER A 87 9.33 4.61 1.29
CA SER A 87 8.29 5.44 1.91
C SER A 87 8.45 6.87 1.39
N VAL A 88 7.36 7.49 0.94
CA VAL A 88 7.36 8.90 0.50
C VAL A 88 7.92 9.79 1.61
N SER A 89 7.57 9.49 2.86
CA SER A 89 8.09 10.19 4.04
C SER A 89 9.62 10.06 4.19
N GLN A 90 10.21 8.91 3.81
CA GLN A 90 11.67 8.75 3.86
C GLN A 90 12.38 9.60 2.82
N LEU A 91 11.78 9.78 1.63
CA LEU A 91 12.32 10.67 0.60
C LEU A 91 12.25 12.13 1.04
N ILE A 92 11.12 12.52 1.64
CA ILE A 92 10.91 13.87 2.17
C ILE A 92 11.92 14.20 3.28
N ASN A 93 12.14 13.28 4.23
CA ASN A 93 13.03 13.52 5.37
C ASN A 93 14.50 13.77 4.97
N GLY A 94 14.93 13.26 3.81
CA GLY A 94 16.29 13.45 3.29
C GLY A 94 16.46 14.62 2.33
N ALA A 95 15.37 15.33 1.99
CA ALA A 95 15.38 16.40 1.01
C ALA A 95 15.79 17.75 1.62
N SER A 96 16.43 18.60 0.82
CA SER A 96 16.68 20.00 1.17
C SER A 96 15.40 20.84 1.13
N LEU A 97 15.41 22.02 1.77
CA LEU A 97 14.26 22.93 1.75
C LEU A 97 13.83 23.30 0.32
N GLU A 98 14.78 23.62 -0.56
CA GLU A 98 14.50 23.92 -1.97
C GLU A 98 13.83 22.74 -2.72
N GLN A 99 14.26 21.50 -2.42
CA GLN A 99 13.65 20.31 -2.99
C GLN A 99 12.21 20.12 -2.49
N LEU A 100 11.94 20.41 -1.22
CA LEU A 100 10.60 20.32 -0.64
C LEU A 100 9.64 21.35 -1.24
N GLU A 101 10.09 22.59 -1.42
CA GLU A 101 9.29 23.65 -2.07
C GLU A 101 8.92 23.26 -3.50
N LYS A 102 9.87 22.73 -4.28
CA LYS A 102 9.62 22.24 -5.64
C LYS A 102 8.66 21.05 -5.66
N MET A 103 8.77 20.14 -4.70
CA MET A 103 7.85 19.01 -4.58
C MET A 103 6.43 19.48 -4.26
N GLU A 104 6.27 20.46 -3.37
CA GLU A 104 4.98 21.05 -3.05
C GLU A 104 4.30 21.64 -4.30
N GLU A 105 5.04 22.39 -5.12
CA GLU A 105 4.52 22.96 -6.37
C GLU A 105 3.99 21.87 -7.32
N ILE A 106 4.77 20.81 -7.52
CA ILE A 106 4.40 19.68 -8.38
C ILE A 106 3.16 18.98 -7.83
N ILE A 107 3.15 18.67 -6.53
CA ILE A 107 2.02 17.98 -5.89
C ILE A 107 0.75 18.82 -6.00
N ARG A 108 0.83 20.13 -5.75
CA ARG A 108 -0.32 21.04 -5.91
C ARG A 108 -0.85 21.04 -7.33
N LYS A 109 0.02 21.00 -8.34
CA LYS A 109 -0.38 20.95 -9.76
C LYS A 109 -1.11 19.66 -10.11
N GLU A 110 -0.61 18.52 -9.64
CA GLU A 110 -1.21 17.20 -9.92
C GLU A 110 -2.47 16.92 -9.08
N MET A 111 -2.58 17.53 -7.89
CA MET A 111 -3.73 17.38 -6.99
C MET A 111 -4.77 18.48 -7.13
N ALA A 112 -4.53 19.50 -7.94
CA ALA A 112 -5.52 20.50 -8.30
C ALA A 112 -6.59 19.83 -9.18
N VAL A 113 -7.64 19.33 -8.54
CA VAL A 113 -8.90 18.91 -9.16
C VAL A 113 -9.71 20.14 -9.55
#